data_AF-A0A957Z8V6-F1
#
_entry.id   AF-A0A957Z8V6-F1
#
_cell.length_a   1.000
_cell.length_b   1.000
_cell.length_c   1.000
_cell.angle_alpha   90.00
_cell.angle_beta   90.00
_cell.angle_gamma   90.00
#
_symmetry.space_group_name_H-M   'P 1'
#
loop_
_entity.id
_entity.type
_entity.pdbx_description
1 polymer ?
#
loop_
_entity_poly.entity_id
_entity_poly.type
_entity_poly.pdbx_seq_one_letter_code
_entity_poly.pdbx_strand_id
1 'polypeptide(L)'
;LQNLIIGADYAIVLYAEPGEIDGAGLQARIDRLLATDEIWRVRERKGKPYAYNLRPLVLDLRYTGYDAATEEHRIFLRVQMRSGATGRPDEVVDALGLDDFPRTLRREYLYFEDVADDVAVMAAYPVVEQAQVAAPKGMLQQVSRAVPAAETRRRGGRSLGERAADEFD
;
A
#
# COMPACT_ATOMS: atom_id res chain seq x y z
N LEU A 1 23.88 -8.70 6.47
CA LEU A 1 23.08 -9.17 5.32
C LEU A 1 21.82 -8.34 5.02
N GLN A 2 21.47 -7.30 5.78
CA GLN A 2 20.13 -6.67 5.69
C GLN A 2 20.01 -5.47 4.72
N ASN A 3 20.92 -5.29 3.76
CA ASN A 3 20.99 -4.09 2.91
C ASN A 3 20.86 -4.34 1.40
N LEU A 4 20.60 -5.57 0.95
CA LEU A 4 20.58 -5.92 -0.48
C LEU A 4 19.20 -5.80 -1.14
N ILE A 5 18.13 -5.55 -0.36
CA ILE A 5 16.77 -5.53 -0.90
C ILE A 5 16.53 -4.22 -1.63
N ILE A 6 16.22 -4.32 -2.93
CA ILE A 6 15.96 -3.17 -3.82
C ILE A 6 14.48 -3.00 -4.17
N GLY A 7 13.64 -4.00 -3.90
CA GLY A 7 12.22 -3.95 -4.17
C GLY A 7 11.45 -5.14 -3.60
N ALA A 8 10.13 -5.10 -3.73
CA ALA A 8 9.27 -6.21 -3.37
C ALA A 8 7.97 -6.22 -4.17
N ASP A 9 7.42 -7.42 -4.35
CA ASP A 9 6.06 -7.62 -4.83
C ASP A 9 5.14 -8.04 -3.69
N TYR A 10 3.94 -7.49 -3.69
CA TYR A 10 2.90 -7.79 -2.74
C TYR A 10 1.59 -8.12 -3.45
N ALA A 11 0.87 -9.09 -2.88
CA ALA A 11 -0.55 -9.25 -3.11
C ALA A 11 -1.32 -8.61 -1.96
N ILE A 12 -2.14 -7.62 -2.30
CA ILE A 12 -3.15 -7.03 -1.43
C ILE A 12 -4.45 -7.78 -1.71
N VAL A 13 -4.90 -8.54 -0.72
CA VAL A 13 -6.17 -9.28 -0.78
C VAL A 13 -7.18 -8.55 0.09
N LEU A 14 -8.29 -8.12 -0.51
CA LEU A 14 -9.41 -7.47 0.18
C LEU A 14 -10.57 -8.46 0.23
N TYR A 15 -11.19 -8.61 1.40
CA TYR A 15 -12.37 -9.44 1.58
C TYR A 15 -13.60 -8.57 1.55
N ALA A 16 -14.52 -8.86 0.63
CA ALA A 16 -15.74 -8.08 0.45
C ALA A 16 -16.86 -8.97 -0.12
N GLU A 17 -18.07 -8.78 0.37
CA GLU A 17 -19.24 -9.49 -0.15
C GLU A 17 -19.47 -9.17 -1.63
N PRO A 18 -20.12 -10.07 -2.40
CA PRO A 18 -20.42 -9.80 -3.81
C PRO A 18 -21.15 -8.47 -4.00
N GLY A 19 -20.51 -7.53 -4.71
CA GLY A 19 -21.08 -6.20 -5.01
C GLY A 19 -20.83 -5.13 -3.94
N GLU A 20 -20.20 -5.46 -2.81
CA GLU A 20 -19.77 -4.46 -1.81
C GLU A 20 -18.66 -3.55 -2.37
N ILE A 21 -17.76 -4.13 -3.17
CA ILE A 21 -16.75 -3.40 -3.94
C ILE A 21 -16.86 -3.82 -5.41
N ASP A 22 -16.88 -2.84 -6.30
CA ASP A 22 -16.83 -3.08 -7.74
C ASP A 22 -15.38 -3.10 -8.27
N GLY A 23 -15.09 -4.01 -9.21
CA GLY A 23 -13.78 -4.06 -9.85
C GLY A 23 -13.45 -2.78 -10.62
N ALA A 24 -14.46 -2.14 -11.21
CA ALA A 24 -14.30 -0.89 -11.94
C ALA A 24 -13.91 0.29 -11.02
N GLY A 25 -14.54 0.42 -9.85
CA GLY A 25 -14.17 1.43 -8.86
C GLY A 25 -12.82 1.17 -8.21
N LEU A 26 -12.42 -0.10 -8.03
CA LEU A 26 -11.03 -0.42 -7.65
C LEU A 26 -10.03 0.04 -8.71
N GLN A 27 -10.28 -0.26 -9.98
CA GLN A 27 -9.42 0.20 -11.07
C GLN A 27 -9.34 1.73 -11.11
N ALA A 28 -10.48 2.43 -10.96
CA ALA A 28 -10.49 3.89 -10.94
C ALA A 28 -9.75 4.49 -9.73
N ARG A 29 -9.74 3.82 -8.58
CA ARG A 29 -8.91 4.21 -7.41
C ARG A 29 -7.42 4.06 -7.72
N ILE A 30 -7.04 2.95 -8.35
CA ILE A 30 -5.67 2.69 -8.78
C ILE A 30 -5.21 3.75 -9.78
N ASP A 31 -6.02 4.03 -10.81
CA ASP A 31 -5.68 5.02 -11.84
C ASP A 31 -5.50 6.42 -11.24
N ARG A 32 -6.37 6.82 -10.30
CA ARG A 32 -6.24 8.09 -9.59
C ARG A 32 -4.97 8.16 -8.74
N LEU A 33 -4.62 7.09 -8.03
CA LEU A 33 -3.39 7.02 -7.25
C LEU A 33 -2.17 7.15 -8.17
N LEU A 34 -2.16 6.44 -9.29
CA LEU A 34 -1.07 6.48 -10.26
C LEU A 34 -0.94 7.84 -10.95
N ALA A 35 -2.04 8.57 -11.15
CA ALA A 35 -2.06 9.92 -11.69
C ALA A 35 -1.72 11.03 -10.66
N THR A 36 -1.63 10.68 -9.37
CA THR A 36 -1.26 11.63 -8.30
C THR A 36 0.26 11.75 -8.22
N ASP A 37 0.81 12.96 -8.21
CA ASP A 37 2.26 13.18 -8.16
C ASP A 37 2.86 12.98 -6.76
N GLU A 38 2.11 13.35 -5.73
CA GLU A 38 2.59 13.38 -4.35
C GLU A 38 1.61 12.72 -3.39
N ILE A 39 2.10 11.71 -2.66
CA ILE A 39 1.36 11.03 -1.60
C ILE A 39 2.23 11.07 -0.34
N TRP A 40 2.04 12.09 0.49
CA TRP A 40 2.87 12.31 1.68
C TRP A 40 2.50 11.35 2.81
N ARG A 41 3.52 10.70 3.38
CA ARG A 41 3.43 9.80 4.53
C ARG A 41 4.34 10.28 5.65
N VAL A 42 3.91 10.07 6.90
CA VAL A 42 4.69 10.40 8.09
C VAL A 42 5.00 9.12 8.85
N ARG A 43 6.28 8.95 9.20
CA ARG A 43 6.77 7.83 10.00
C ARG A 43 7.72 8.33 11.05
N GLU A 44 8.06 7.46 11.99
CA GLU A 44 9.05 7.74 13.01
C GLU A 44 10.33 6.94 12.76
N ARG A 45 11.49 7.58 12.92
CA ARG A 45 12.79 6.91 12.90
C ARG A 45 13.62 7.41 14.08
N LYS A 46 14.02 6.50 14.96
CA LYS A 46 14.82 6.82 16.17
C LYS A 46 14.19 7.95 17.00
N GLY A 47 12.88 7.91 17.26
CA GLY A 47 12.18 8.94 18.05
C GLY A 47 11.87 10.24 17.30
N LYS A 48 12.20 10.35 16.00
CA LYS A 48 12.00 11.57 15.22
C LYS A 48 11.00 11.32 14.07
N PRO A 49 9.93 12.12 13.96
CA PRO A 49 9.05 12.03 12.81
C PRO A 49 9.79 12.48 11.56
N TYR A 50 9.56 11.80 10.44
CA TYR A 50 10.01 12.17 9.12
C TYR A 50 8.87 11.94 8.12
N ALA A 51 8.81 12.78 7.10
CA ALA A 51 7.85 12.65 6.02
C ALA A 51 8.55 12.19 4.74
N TYR A 52 7.83 11.44 3.90
CA TYR A 52 8.29 11.06 2.57
C TYR A 52 7.13 10.95 1.58
N ASN A 53 7.43 11.11 0.29
CA ASN A 53 6.50 10.88 -0.79
C ASN A 53 6.47 9.37 -1.14
N LEU A 54 5.31 8.74 -0.98
CA LEU A 54 5.08 7.33 -1.30
C LEU A 54 4.99 7.09 -2.80
N ARG A 55 4.41 8.03 -3.56
CA ARG A 55 4.09 7.84 -4.98
C ARG A 55 5.24 7.31 -5.81
N PRO A 56 6.46 7.89 -5.78
CA PRO A 56 7.53 7.42 -6.66
C PRO A 56 7.98 6.00 -6.31
N LEU A 57 7.74 5.53 -5.08
CA LEU A 57 8.09 4.16 -4.67
C LEU A 57 7.13 3.10 -5.19
N VAL A 58 5.95 3.48 -5.69
CA VAL A 58 4.98 2.58 -6.32
C VAL A 58 5.31 2.47 -7.80
N LEU A 59 5.87 1.31 -8.18
CA LEU A 59 6.37 1.05 -9.53
C LEU A 59 5.30 0.42 -10.42
N ASP A 60 4.47 -0.46 -9.85
CA ASP A 60 3.38 -1.14 -10.53
C ASP A 60 2.25 -1.35 -9.52
N LEU A 61 1.02 -1.07 -9.94
CA LEU A 61 -0.18 -1.24 -9.15
C LEU A 61 -1.30 -1.60 -10.10
N ARG A 62 -1.88 -2.79 -9.95
CA ARG A 62 -2.94 -3.26 -10.85
C ARG A 62 -3.95 -4.13 -10.13
N TYR A 63 -5.21 -3.99 -10.52
CA TYR A 63 -6.25 -4.91 -10.10
C TYR A 63 -6.12 -6.21 -10.91
N THR A 64 -6.14 -7.34 -10.21
CA THR A 64 -5.91 -8.68 -10.81
C THR A 64 -7.17 -9.55 -10.84
N GLY A 65 -8.29 -9.04 -10.32
CA GLY A 65 -9.59 -9.67 -10.44
C GLY A 65 -10.27 -9.96 -9.10
N TYR A 66 -11.45 -10.55 -9.20
CA TYR A 66 -12.29 -10.99 -8.09
C TYR A 66 -12.40 -12.51 -8.15
N ASP A 67 -12.21 -13.17 -7.01
CA ASP A 67 -12.49 -14.59 -6.84
C ASP A 67 -13.81 -14.74 -6.06
N ALA A 68 -14.85 -15.23 -6.75
CA ALA A 68 -16.17 -15.41 -6.19
C ALA A 68 -16.26 -16.60 -5.20
N ALA A 69 -15.35 -17.58 -5.27
CA ALA A 69 -15.37 -18.72 -4.36
C ALA A 69 -14.87 -18.35 -2.96
N THR A 70 -13.97 -17.36 -2.89
CA THR A 70 -13.36 -16.88 -1.64
C THR A 70 -13.78 -15.47 -1.26
N GLU A 71 -14.59 -14.81 -2.09
CA GLU A 71 -15.01 -13.41 -1.93
C GLU A 71 -13.81 -12.43 -1.80
N GLU A 72 -12.81 -12.61 -2.66
CA GLU A 72 -11.53 -11.89 -2.60
C GLU A 72 -11.31 -10.99 -3.81
N HIS A 73 -11.06 -9.70 -3.59
CA HIS A 73 -10.43 -8.83 -4.58
C HIS A 73 -8.91 -8.86 -4.42
N ARG A 74 -8.18 -8.95 -5.54
CA ARG A 74 -6.73 -9.01 -5.53
C ARG A 74 -6.11 -7.84 -6.28
N ILE A 75 -5.17 -7.17 -5.63
CA ILE A 75 -4.38 -6.08 -6.21
C ILE A 75 -2.91 -6.47 -6.10
N PHE A 76 -2.22 -6.44 -7.22
CA PHE A 76 -0.77 -6.58 -7.25
C PHE A 76 -0.11 -5.22 -7.02
N LEU A 77 0.94 -5.21 -6.22
CA LEU A 77 1.76 -4.04 -5.94
C LEU A 77 3.24 -4.40 -6.07
N ARG A 78 3.97 -3.66 -6.92
CA ARG A 78 5.44 -3.63 -6.91
C ARG A 78 5.96 -2.32 -6.36
N VAL A 79 6.92 -2.40 -5.47
CA VAL A 79 7.52 -1.22 -4.84
C VAL A 79 9.03 -1.25 -4.85
N GLN A 80 9.62 -0.06 -4.93
CA GLN A 80 11.05 0.14 -4.73
C GLN A 80 11.36 0.27 -3.23
N MET A 81 12.44 -0.37 -2.79
CA MET A 81 13.00 -0.20 -1.44
C MET A 81 14.26 0.65 -1.51
N ARG A 82 14.30 1.67 -0.65
CA ARG A 82 15.44 2.58 -0.52
C ARG A 82 15.75 2.82 0.95
N SER A 83 16.99 3.21 1.23
CA SER A 83 17.40 3.55 2.59
C SER A 83 16.58 4.74 3.11
N GLY A 84 15.68 4.49 4.06
CA GLY A 84 14.87 5.54 4.69
C GLY A 84 13.49 5.76 4.06
N ALA A 85 13.11 5.02 3.01
CA ALA A 85 11.74 4.99 2.53
C ALA A 85 11.43 3.64 1.88
N THR A 86 10.30 3.07 2.27
CA THR A 86 9.81 1.79 1.78
C THR A 86 8.39 2.03 1.29
N GLY A 87 8.05 1.66 0.06
CA GLY A 87 6.68 1.72 -0.43
C GLY A 87 5.82 0.68 0.29
N ARG A 88 5.38 0.95 1.52
CA ARG A 88 4.76 -0.11 2.33
C ARG A 88 3.34 -0.39 1.85
N PRO A 89 2.92 -1.66 1.79
CA PRO A 89 1.60 -2.01 1.27
C PRO A 89 0.45 -1.44 2.10
N ASP A 90 0.61 -1.26 3.43
CA ASP A 90 -0.40 -0.65 4.29
C ASP A 90 -0.68 0.81 3.91
N GLU A 91 0.36 1.56 3.53
CA GLU A 91 0.22 2.97 3.14
C GLU A 91 -0.38 3.14 1.74
N VAL A 92 -0.18 2.14 0.87
CA VAL A 92 -0.81 2.09 -0.45
C VAL A 92 -2.31 1.79 -0.31
N VAL A 93 -2.69 0.86 0.58
CA VAL A 93 -4.10 0.59 0.88
C VAL A 93 -4.80 1.84 1.42
N ASP A 94 -4.17 2.54 2.36
CA ASP A 94 -4.67 3.83 2.87
C ASP A 94 -4.81 4.87 1.75
N ALA A 95 -3.82 4.97 0.85
CA ALA A 95 -3.88 5.89 -0.29
C ALA A 95 -5.02 5.57 -1.27
N LEU A 96 -5.40 4.30 -1.38
CA LEU A 96 -6.53 3.85 -2.18
C LEU A 96 -7.89 4.10 -1.48
N GLY A 97 -7.87 4.48 -0.20
CA GLY A 97 -9.07 4.60 0.64
C GLY A 97 -9.76 3.26 0.85
N LEU A 98 -8.97 2.22 1.12
CA LEU A 98 -9.41 0.83 1.31
C LEU A 98 -9.03 0.30 2.71
N ASP A 99 -8.63 1.19 3.61
CA ASP A 99 -8.20 0.89 4.97
C ASP A 99 -9.33 0.39 5.88
N ASP A 100 -10.58 0.69 5.53
CA ASP A 100 -11.79 0.19 6.22
C ASP A 100 -12.15 -1.25 5.84
N PHE A 101 -11.55 -1.83 4.79
CA PHE A 101 -11.83 -3.21 4.38
C PHE A 101 -10.94 -4.22 5.10
N PRO A 102 -11.49 -5.39 5.49
CA PRO A 102 -10.69 -6.52 5.93
C PRO A 102 -9.72 -6.93 4.83
N ARG A 103 -8.45 -7.18 5.19
CA ARG A 103 -7.40 -7.42 4.21
C ARG A 103 -6.27 -8.29 4.70
N THR A 104 -5.63 -8.96 3.75
CA THR A 104 -4.34 -9.63 3.94
C THR A 104 -3.30 -8.99 3.03
N LEU A 105 -2.14 -8.65 3.58
CA LEU A 105 -0.99 -8.15 2.83
C LEU A 105 0.06 -9.26 2.76
N ARG A 106 0.25 -9.85 1.58
CA ARG A 106 1.20 -10.94 1.37
C ARG A 106 2.38 -10.40 0.59
N ARG A 107 3.60 -10.58 1.11
CA ARG A 107 4.81 -10.34 0.33
C ARG A 107 5.11 -11.61 -0.47
N GLU A 108 5.01 -11.51 -1.78
CA GLU A 108 5.18 -12.66 -2.68
C GLU A 108 6.61 -12.77 -3.20
N TYR A 109 7.30 -11.63 -3.34
CA TYR A 109 8.68 -11.62 -3.84
C TYR A 109 9.52 -10.50 -3.21
N LEU A 110 10.83 -10.74 -3.13
CA LEU A 110 11.83 -9.76 -2.73
C LEU A 110 12.89 -9.69 -3.83
N TYR A 111 13.19 -8.48 -4.28
CA TYR A 111 14.24 -8.23 -5.26
C TYR A 111 15.52 -7.87 -4.56
N PHE A 112 16.63 -8.51 -4.94
CA PHE A 112 17.95 -8.29 -4.37
C PHE A 112 18.93 -7.70 -5.38
N GLU A 113 19.84 -6.84 -4.92
CA GLU A 113 20.84 -6.17 -5.77
C GLU A 113 21.93 -7.12 -6.30
N ASP A 114 22.17 -8.25 -5.65
CA ASP A 114 23.18 -9.25 -6.02
C ASP A 114 22.62 -10.38 -6.90
N VAL A 115 21.33 -10.34 -7.23
CA VAL A 115 20.68 -11.27 -8.15
C VAL A 115 20.45 -10.59 -9.49
N ALA A 116 21.15 -11.03 -10.53
CA ALA A 116 21.13 -10.37 -11.84
C ALA A 116 19.71 -10.29 -12.45
N ASP A 117 18.90 -11.33 -12.31
CA ASP A 117 17.52 -11.36 -12.82
C ASP A 117 16.62 -10.35 -12.06
N ASP A 118 16.80 -10.21 -10.76
CA ASP A 118 16.07 -9.24 -9.94
C ASP A 118 16.43 -7.80 -10.34
N VAL A 119 17.73 -7.54 -10.55
CA VAL A 119 18.22 -6.26 -11.04
C VAL A 119 17.64 -5.96 -12.41
N ALA A 120 17.58 -6.94 -13.32
CA ALA A 120 17.01 -6.76 -14.65
C ALA A 120 15.52 -6.39 -14.60
N VAL A 121 14.74 -7.05 -13.74
CA VAL A 121 13.32 -6.71 -13.52
C VAL A 121 13.17 -5.29 -12.99
N MET A 122 13.97 -4.91 -11.97
CA MET A 122 13.87 -3.60 -11.36
C MET A 122 14.41 -2.47 -12.24
N ALA A 123 15.37 -2.76 -13.13
CA ALA A 123 15.95 -1.80 -14.09
C ALA A 123 14.97 -1.38 -15.19
N ALA A 124 13.87 -2.12 -15.40
CA ALA A 124 12.79 -1.72 -16.29
C ALA A 124 11.99 -0.51 -15.77
N TYR A 125 12.16 -0.15 -14.49
CA TYR A 125 11.50 0.98 -13.86
C TYR A 125 12.49 2.12 -13.59
N PRO A 126 12.03 3.38 -13.59
CA PRO A 126 12.86 4.50 -13.22
C PRO A 126 13.47 4.32 -11.82
N VAL A 127 14.74 4.67 -11.69
CA VAL A 127 15.39 4.78 -10.39
C VAL A 127 14.79 5.99 -9.67
N VAL A 128 14.22 5.76 -8.49
CA VAL A 128 13.68 6.83 -7.67
C VAL A 128 14.82 7.53 -6.96
N GLU A 129 14.99 8.81 -7.24
CA GLU A 129 15.99 9.65 -6.59
C GLU A 129 15.53 10.04 -5.19
N GLN A 130 16.49 10.16 -4.25
CA GLN A 130 16.18 10.51 -2.86
C GLN A 130 15.44 11.87 -2.76
N ALA A 131 15.72 12.80 -3.67
CA ALA A 131 15.06 14.10 -3.72
C ALA A 131 13.55 14.02 -4.06
N GLN A 132 13.12 13.00 -4.79
CA GLN A 132 11.70 12.79 -5.13
C GLN A 132 10.90 12.22 -3.94
N VAL A 133 11.61 11.60 -3.00
CA VAL A 133 11.03 10.95 -1.82
C VAL A 133 11.10 11.86 -0.60
N ALA A 134 12.18 12.62 -0.46
CA ALA A 134 12.41 13.46 0.71
C ALA A 134 11.39 14.60 0.78
N ALA A 135 10.79 14.75 1.96
CA ALA A 135 9.89 15.86 2.20
C ALA A 135 10.61 17.22 2.21
N PRO A 136 10.02 18.28 1.64
CA PRO A 136 10.56 19.62 1.75
C PRO A 136 10.48 20.12 3.20
N LYS A 137 11.28 21.14 3.52
CA LYS A 137 11.28 21.76 4.86
C LYS A 137 9.87 22.25 5.20
N GLY A 138 9.38 21.91 6.40
CA GLY A 138 8.05 22.30 6.89
C GLY A 138 6.90 21.36 6.54
N MET A 139 7.11 20.37 5.67
CA MET A 139 6.07 19.39 5.29
C MET A 139 5.47 18.66 6.49
N LEU A 140 6.30 18.30 7.49
CA LEU A 140 5.83 17.65 8.72
C LEU A 140 4.73 18.45 9.43
N GLN A 141 4.86 19.78 9.48
CA GLN A 141 3.87 20.65 10.14
C GLN A 141 2.58 20.78 9.30
N GLN A 142 2.69 20.70 7.98
CA GLN A 142 1.53 20.72 7.09
C GLN A 142 0.75 19.40 7.17
N VAL A 143 1.45 18.26 7.09
CA VAL A 143 0.80 16.94 7.19
C VAL A 143 0.17 16.73 8.57
N SER A 144 0.86 17.11 9.66
CA SER A 144 0.28 16.99 11.02
C SER A 144 -0.97 17.83 11.24
N ARG A 145 -1.17 18.91 10.44
CA ARG A 145 -2.38 19.74 10.49
C ARG A 145 -3.50 19.19 9.60
N ALA A 146 -3.14 18.47 8.54
CA ALA A 146 -4.08 17.88 7.59
C ALA A 146 -4.64 16.53 8.06
N VAL A 147 -3.93 15.80 8.92
CA VAL A 147 -4.46 14.61 9.59
C VAL A 147 -5.40 15.10 10.71
N PRO A 148 -6.73 14.93 10.61
CA PRO A 148 -7.59 15.14 11.76
C PRO A 148 -7.12 14.16 12.85
N ALA A 149 -7.14 14.58 14.12
CA ALA A 149 -6.95 13.66 15.23
C ALA A 149 -7.84 12.44 14.96
N ALA A 150 -7.21 11.27 14.85
CA ALA A 150 -7.91 10.02 14.60
C ALA A 150 -8.83 9.73 15.79
N GLU A 151 -10.00 10.36 15.80
CA GLU A 151 -11.15 9.87 16.53
C GLU A 151 -11.39 8.47 16.00
N THR A 152 -11.06 7.50 16.83
CA THR A 152 -11.50 6.11 16.88
C THR A 152 -12.72 5.83 16.00
N ARG A 153 -12.55 5.73 14.69
CA ARG A 153 -13.60 5.25 13.78
C ARG A 153 -13.65 3.73 13.89
N ARG A 154 -14.17 3.26 15.01
CA ARG A 154 -14.87 1.97 15.02
C ARG A 154 -16.19 2.21 14.31
N ARG A 155 -16.27 1.91 13.02
CA ARG A 155 -17.55 1.88 12.31
C ARG A 155 -17.67 0.63 11.45
N GLY A 156 -18.24 -0.40 12.08
CA GLY A 156 -19.32 -1.18 11.48
C GLY A 156 -18.96 -2.12 10.33
N GLY A 157 -18.00 -3.02 10.51
CA GLY A 157 -17.97 -4.28 9.78
C GLY A 157 -18.14 -5.42 10.78
N ARG A 158 -19.15 -6.29 10.59
CA ARG A 158 -19.32 -7.50 11.42
C ARG A 158 -18.02 -8.30 11.35
N SER A 159 -17.45 -8.57 12.52
CA SER A 159 -16.21 -9.34 12.61
C SER A 159 -16.47 -10.79 12.15
N LEU A 160 -15.44 -11.48 11.64
CA LEU A 160 -15.53 -12.90 11.26
C LEU A 160 -16.11 -13.78 12.39
N GLY A 161 -15.91 -13.40 13.66
CA GLY A 161 -16.47 -14.10 14.82
C GLY A 161 -17.98 -13.89 15.04
N GLU A 162 -18.56 -12.79 14.54
CA GLU A 162 -20.02 -12.55 14.61
C GLU A 162 -20.77 -13.32 13.52
N ARG A 163 -20.13 -13.62 12.38
CA ARG A 163 -20.78 -14.35 11.28
C ARG A 163 -20.91 -15.85 11.55
N ALA A 164 -20.00 -16.42 12.35
CA ALA A 164 -20.01 -17.85 12.68
C ALA A 164 -21.12 -18.27 13.65
N ALA A 165 -21.84 -17.32 14.25
CA ALA A 165 -22.92 -17.60 15.20
C ALA A 165 -24.28 -17.86 14.54
N ASP A 166 -24.50 -17.39 13.30
CA ASP A 166 -25.79 -17.49 12.61
C ASP A 166 -26.00 -18.81 11.83
N GLU A 167 -24.97 -19.67 11.72
CA GLU A 167 -25.07 -20.97 11.01
C GLU A 167 -25.46 -22.15 11.92
N PHE A 168 -25.75 -21.93 13.21
CA PHE A 168 -26.04 -22.98 14.19
C PHE A 168 -27.35 -22.80 14.98
N ASP A 169 -28.38 -22.19 14.37
CA ASP A 169 -29.77 -22.22 14.89
C ASP A 169 -30.68 -23.14 14.05
#